data_AF-A0A8T0LI35-F1
#
_entry.id   AF-A0A8T0LI35-F1
#
_cell.length_a   1.000
_cell.length_b   1.000
_cell.length_c   1.000
_cell.angle_alpha   90.00
_cell.angle_beta   90.00
_cell.angle_gamma   90.00
#
_symmetry.space_group_name_H-M   'P 1'
#
loop_
_entity.id
_entity.type
_entity.pdbx_description
1 polymer ?
#
loop_
_entity_poly.entity_id
_entity_poly.type
_entity_poly.pdbx_seq_one_letter_code
_entity_poly.pdbx_strand_id
1 'polypeptide(L)'
;MSIPKESLELLNDINGYAVPGSIAVLMGSTGAGKTTLMDVIAGRKPGGKIAGKIMLNGYEASDLAIRRCTGYCEQMDVYSEAATIREALAFSSFLRQDASISYAKKYDLIDECIEILGLEDITK
;
A
#
# COMPACT_ATOMS: atom_id res chain seq x y z
N MET A 1 27.28 13.45 30.29
CA MET A 1 27.87 12.93 29.04
C MET A 1 26.75 12.27 28.25
N SER A 2 26.28 12.92 27.18
CA SER A 2 25.28 12.37 26.26
C SER A 2 25.94 11.31 25.39
N ILE A 3 25.53 10.06 25.55
CA ILE A 3 25.95 8.94 24.71
C ILE A 3 25.55 9.31 23.26
N PRO A 4 26.49 9.36 22.30
CA PRO A 4 26.13 9.62 20.91
C PRO A 4 25.18 8.50 20.46
N LYS A 5 23.98 8.90 20.03
CA LYS A 5 23.00 7.98 19.45
C LYS A 5 23.59 7.53 18.11
N GLU A 6 24.18 6.33 18.07
CA GLU A 6 24.65 5.74 16.81
C GLU A 6 23.49 5.72 15.81
N SER A 7 23.69 6.35 14.66
CA SER A 7 22.71 6.33 13.57
C SER A 7 22.83 5.00 12.85
N LEU A 8 21.84 4.12 13.05
CA LEU A 8 21.74 2.86 12.33
C LEU A 8 21.25 3.10 10.90
N GLU A 9 22.05 2.70 9.92
CA GLU A 9 21.66 2.70 8.52
C GLU A 9 20.93 1.39 8.19
N LEU A 10 19.66 1.48 7.79
CA LEU A 10 18.82 0.31 7.50
C LEU A 10 18.80 -0.06 6.01
N LEU A 11 18.94 0.93 5.15
CA LEU A 11 18.92 0.81 3.69
C LEU A 11 20.08 1.64 3.16
N ASN A 12 20.91 1.04 2.30
CA ASN A 12 22.10 1.68 1.76
C ASN A 12 22.09 1.55 0.23
N ASP A 13 22.19 2.70 -0.45
CA ASP A 13 22.29 2.88 -1.90
C ASP A 13 21.43 1.92 -2.76
N ILE A 14 20.11 2.04 -2.61
CA ILE A 14 19.14 1.21 -3.32
C ILE A 14 18.64 1.94 -4.56
N ASN A 15 18.75 1.27 -5.72
CA ASN A 15 18.29 1.77 -7.01
C ASN A 15 17.39 0.71 -7.68
N GLY A 16 16.31 1.14 -8.32
CA GLY A 16 15.39 0.22 -8.99
C GLY A 16 14.26 0.94 -9.73
N TYR A 17 13.59 0.23 -10.63
CA TYR A 17 12.42 0.71 -11.36
C TYR A 17 11.46 -0.45 -11.64
N ALA A 18 10.18 -0.14 -11.81
CA ALA A 18 9.16 -1.10 -12.22
C ALA A 18 8.38 -0.51 -13.41
N VAL A 19 8.13 -1.33 -14.42
CA VAL A 19 7.45 -0.92 -15.66
C VAL A 19 5.97 -1.28 -15.56
N PRO A 20 5.04 -0.47 -16.10
CA PRO A 20 3.63 -0.84 -16.17
C PRO A 20 3.41 -2.21 -16.82
N GLY A 21 2.56 -3.04 -16.21
CA GLY A 21 2.28 -4.41 -16.68
C GLY A 21 3.33 -5.46 -16.28
N SER A 22 4.38 -5.10 -15.53
CA SER A 22 5.35 -6.04 -14.99
C SER A 22 5.10 -6.35 -13.50
N ILE A 23 5.52 -7.54 -13.08
CA ILE A 23 5.56 -7.92 -11.66
C ILE A 23 7.01 -7.84 -11.18
N ALA A 24 7.28 -6.92 -10.26
CA ALA A 24 8.57 -6.82 -9.58
C ALA A 24 8.51 -7.57 -8.25
N VAL A 25 9.50 -8.43 -7.98
CA VAL A 25 9.54 -9.24 -6.77
C VAL A 25 10.77 -8.89 -5.95
N LEU A 26 10.57 -8.54 -4.67
CA LEU A 26 11.63 -8.24 -3.71
C LEU A 26 11.89 -9.46 -2.82
N MET A 27 13.06 -10.08 -2.96
CA MET A 27 13.47 -11.27 -2.20
C MET A 27 14.72 -11.02 -1.37
N GLY A 28 14.89 -11.78 -0.28
CA GLY A 28 16.03 -11.65 0.63
C GLY A 28 15.78 -12.34 1.98
N SER A 29 16.82 -12.47 2.81
CA SER A 29 16.73 -13.10 4.14
C SER A 29 15.85 -12.29 5.12
N THR A 30 15.34 -12.93 6.17
CA THR A 30 14.63 -12.25 7.26
C THR A 30 15.56 -11.22 7.91
N GLY A 31 15.09 -9.98 8.08
CA GLY A 31 15.90 -8.87 8.59
C GLY A 31 16.69 -8.08 7.53
N ALA A 32 16.69 -8.50 6.26
CA ALA A 32 17.38 -7.78 5.17
C ALA A 32 16.78 -6.40 4.80
N GLY A 33 15.80 -5.90 5.56
CA GLY A 33 15.20 -4.59 5.29
C GLY A 33 14.08 -4.57 4.23
N LYS A 34 13.62 -5.72 3.72
CA LYS A 34 12.55 -5.79 2.69
C LYS A 34 11.29 -4.99 3.05
N THR A 35 10.71 -5.28 4.22
CA THR A 35 9.53 -4.55 4.72
C THR A 35 9.85 -3.08 4.94
N THR A 36 11.06 -2.75 5.40
CA THR A 36 11.48 -1.36 5.57
C THR A 36 11.59 -0.61 4.25
N LEU A 37 12.08 -1.26 3.18
CA LEU A 37 12.10 -0.68 1.83
C LEU A 37 10.68 -0.44 1.32
N MET A 38 9.78 -1.42 1.49
CA MET A 38 8.37 -1.30 1.09
C MET A 38 7.66 -0.18 1.85
N ASP A 39 7.87 -0.05 3.16
CA ASP A 39 7.31 1.03 3.98
C ASP A 39 7.81 2.42 3.56
N VAL A 40 9.08 2.53 3.18
CA VAL A 40 9.68 3.79 2.68
C VAL A 40 9.07 4.17 1.33
N ILE A 41 8.94 3.22 0.41
CA ILE A 41 8.31 3.45 -0.90
C ILE A 41 6.84 3.85 -0.74
N ALA A 42 6.12 3.24 0.21
CA ALA A 42 4.73 3.55 0.51
C ALA A 42 4.53 4.87 1.30
N GLY A 43 5.61 5.56 1.69
CA GLY A 43 5.53 6.79 2.48
C GLY A 43 5.05 6.59 3.92
N ARG A 44 5.13 5.36 4.45
CA ARG A 44 4.56 4.99 5.77
C ARG A 44 5.58 4.90 6.90
N LYS A 45 6.87 5.17 6.66
CA LYS A 45 7.92 5.06 7.69
C LYS A 45 7.79 6.20 8.72
N PRO A 46 7.48 5.91 10.01
CA PRO A 46 7.18 6.94 11.01
C PRO A 46 8.41 7.64 11.61
N GLY A 47 9.64 7.26 11.22
CA GLY A 47 10.86 7.84 11.77
C GLY A 47 12.12 7.46 11.01
N GLY A 48 13.20 8.22 11.27
CA GLY A 48 14.47 8.12 10.56
C GLY A 48 14.64 9.22 9.50
N LYS A 49 15.84 9.32 8.93
CA LYS A 49 16.13 10.22 7.82
C LYS A 49 16.07 9.40 6.54
N ILE A 50 15.15 9.75 5.64
CA ILE A 50 15.08 9.20 4.29
C ILE A 50 15.88 10.14 3.38
N ALA A 51 16.78 9.58 2.59
CA ALA A 51 17.55 10.30 1.59
C ALA A 51 17.34 9.63 0.23
N GLY A 52 17.44 10.42 -0.84
CA GLY A 52 17.16 9.97 -2.21
C GLY A 52 15.84 10.52 -2.74
N LYS A 53 15.41 9.98 -3.88
CA LYS A 53 14.20 10.40 -4.59
C LYS A 53 13.40 9.19 -5.04
N ILE A 54 12.08 9.29 -4.90
CA ILE A 54 11.12 8.32 -5.43
C ILE A 54 10.39 9.00 -6.58
N MET A 55 10.30 8.31 -7.72
CA MET A 55 9.69 8.84 -8.94
C MET A 55 8.46 8.01 -9.30
N LEU A 56 7.34 8.68 -9.61
CA LEU A 56 6.14 8.06 -10.16
C LEU A 56 5.90 8.64 -11.56
N ASN A 57 5.92 7.79 -12.59
CA ASN A 57 5.75 8.18 -13.99
C ASN A 57 6.64 9.36 -14.43
N GLY A 58 7.89 9.41 -13.95
CA GLY A 58 8.86 10.46 -14.30
C GLY A 58 8.78 11.75 -13.47
N TYR A 59 7.86 11.84 -12.51
CA TYR A 59 7.74 12.99 -11.61
C TYR A 59 8.16 12.61 -10.18
N GLU A 60 8.76 13.54 -9.46
CA GLU A 60 9.11 13.33 -8.05
C GLU A 60 7.83 13.12 -7.23
N ALA A 61 7.77 12.00 -6.53
CA ALA A 61 6.57 11.55 -5.85
C ALA A 61 6.44 12.27 -4.49
N SER A 62 5.40 13.09 -4.35
CA SER A 62 5.03 13.64 -3.05
C SER A 62 4.33 12.57 -2.19
N ASP A 63 4.35 12.75 -0.87
CA ASP A 63 3.63 11.86 0.06
C ASP A 63 2.15 11.69 -0.33
N LEU A 64 1.50 12.80 -0.70
CA LEU A 64 0.11 12.79 -1.15
C LEU A 64 -0.07 11.99 -2.44
N ALA A 65 0.85 12.12 -3.40
CA ALA A 65 0.78 11.38 -4.66
C ALA A 65 0.97 9.87 -4.43
N ILE A 66 1.93 9.48 -3.58
CA ILE A 66 2.14 8.07 -3.21
C ILE A 66 0.85 7.49 -2.61
N ARG A 67 0.27 8.18 -1.63
CA ARG A 67 -0.94 7.69 -0.91
C ARG A 67 -2.20 7.66 -1.76
N ARG A 68 -2.30 8.47 -2.82
CA ARG A 68 -3.47 8.51 -3.71
C ARG A 68 -3.34 7.61 -4.95
N CYS A 69 -2.12 7.42 -5.44
CA CYS A 69 -1.87 6.68 -6.68
C CYS A 69 -1.47 5.22 -6.46
N THR A 70 -1.19 4.82 -5.21
CA THR A 70 -0.74 3.46 -4.88
C THR A 70 -1.66 2.81 -3.85
N GLY A 71 -1.76 1.49 -3.90
CA GLY A 71 -2.35 0.67 -2.85
C GLY A 71 -1.26 -0.06 -2.09
N TYR A 72 -1.33 -0.08 -0.76
CA TYR A 72 -0.43 -0.83 0.10
C TYR A 72 -1.21 -1.87 0.89
N CYS A 73 -0.79 -3.13 0.78
CA CYS A 73 -1.33 -4.25 1.56
C CYS A 73 -0.32 -4.54 2.67
N GLU A 74 -0.77 -4.43 3.92
CA GLU A 74 0.09 -4.64 5.09
C GLU A 74 0.29 -6.13 5.37
N GLN A 75 1.32 -6.45 6.14
CA GLN A 75 1.59 -7.84 6.55
C GLN A 75 0.54 -8.37 7.54
N MET A 76 -0.10 -7.48 8.30
CA MET A 76 -1.21 -7.83 9.19
C MET A 76 -2.50 -7.23 8.64
N ASP A 77 -3.55 -8.03 8.62
CA ASP A 77 -4.86 -7.57 8.16
C ASP A 77 -5.51 -6.65 9.21
N VAL A 78 -6.12 -5.58 8.73
CA VAL A 78 -6.92 -4.67 9.56
C VAL A 78 -8.36 -4.74 9.06
N TYR A 79 -9.18 -5.54 9.74
CA TYR A 79 -10.61 -5.65 9.46
C TYR A 79 -11.42 -5.65 10.76
N SER A 80 -12.68 -5.24 10.66
CA SER A 80 -13.63 -5.38 11.76
C SER A 80 -14.18 -6.80 11.75
N GLU A 81 -14.03 -7.54 12.84
CA GLU A 81 -14.58 -8.89 12.97
C GLU A 81 -16.12 -8.94 12.91
N ALA A 82 -16.79 -7.80 13.16
CA ALA A 82 -18.24 -7.70 13.15
C ALA A 82 -18.84 -7.41 11.76
N ALA A 83 -18.01 -7.15 10.74
CA ALA A 83 -18.48 -6.81 9.40
C ALA A 83 -18.35 -8.01 8.45
N THR A 84 -19.34 -8.18 7.58
CA THR A 84 -19.24 -9.11 6.45
C THR A 84 -18.24 -8.58 5.41
N ILE A 85 -17.72 -9.47 4.55
CA ILE A 85 -16.82 -9.09 3.45
C ILE A 85 -17.47 -8.04 2.55
N ARG A 86 -18.76 -8.22 2.23
CA ARG A 86 -19.50 -7.27 1.38
C ARG A 86 -19.62 -5.90 2.05
N GLU A 87 -19.87 -5.84 3.36
CA GLU A 87 -19.92 -4.56 4.09
C GLU A 87 -18.55 -3.87 4.16
N ALA A 88 -17.48 -4.62 4.38
CA ALA A 88 -16.12 -4.09 4.40
C ALA A 88 -15.70 -3.51 3.03
N LEU A 89 -16.04 -4.21 1.95
CA LEU A 89 -15.82 -3.73 0.59
C LEU A 89 -16.70 -2.51 0.27
N ALA A 90 -17.97 -2.51 0.70
CA ALA A 90 -18.86 -1.37 0.54
C ALA A 90 -18.33 -0.12 1.26
N PHE A 91 -17.92 -0.26 2.51
CA PHE A 91 -17.33 0.84 3.28
C PHE A 91 -16.09 1.42 2.56
N SER A 92 -15.20 0.55 2.09
CA SER A 92 -13.99 0.97 1.36
C SER A 92 -14.32 1.63 0.02
N SER A 93 -15.25 1.06 -0.74
CA SER A 93 -15.71 1.57 -2.04
C SER A 93 -16.30 2.97 -1.91
N PHE A 94 -17.16 3.19 -0.92
CA PHE A 94 -17.83 4.49 -0.72
C PHE A 94 -16.88 5.60 -0.27
N LEU A 95 -15.86 5.27 0.52
CA LEU A 95 -14.89 6.26 1.03
C LEU A 95 -13.75 6.58 0.07
N ARG A 96 -13.35 5.62 -0.78
CA ARG A 96 -12.22 5.81 -1.71
C ARG A 96 -12.64 6.38 -3.05
N GLN A 97 -13.90 6.17 -3.45
CA GLN A 97 -14.41 6.66 -4.72
C GLN A 97 -14.99 8.08 -4.60
N ASP A 98 -14.89 8.83 -5.70
CA ASP A 98 -15.45 10.17 -5.79
C ASP A 98 -16.97 10.19 -5.55
N ALA A 99 -17.48 11.32 -5.05
CA ALA A 99 -18.90 11.51 -4.77
C ALA A 99 -19.75 11.56 -6.05
N SER A 100 -19.17 11.90 -7.20
CA SER A 100 -19.83 11.91 -8.52
C SER A 100 -20.17 10.52 -9.05
N ILE A 101 -19.57 9.47 -8.51
CA ILE A 101 -19.85 8.09 -8.94
C ILE A 101 -21.17 7.63 -8.29
N SER A 102 -22.12 7.23 -9.12
CA SER A 102 -23.44 6.74 -8.68
C SER A 102 -23.33 5.51 -7.78
N TYR A 103 -24.25 5.37 -6.82
CA TYR A 103 -24.30 4.20 -5.95
C TYR A 103 -24.37 2.86 -6.70
N ALA A 104 -25.12 2.77 -7.80
CA ALA A 104 -25.19 1.56 -8.62
C ALA A 104 -23.79 1.11 -9.07
N LYS A 105 -23.02 2.00 -9.72
CA LYS A 105 -21.63 1.71 -10.11
C LYS A 105 -20.70 1.34 -8.95
N LYS A 106 -20.93 1.90 -7.75
CA LYS A 106 -20.15 1.54 -6.56
C LYS A 106 -20.43 0.10 -6.13
N TYR A 107 -21.68 -0.36 -6.25
CA TYR A 107 -22.07 -1.74 -6.00
C TYR A 107 -21.60 -2.70 -7.09
N ASP A 108 -21.70 -2.30 -8.37
CA ASP A 108 -21.18 -3.10 -9.48
C ASP A 108 -19.69 -3.42 -9.31
N LEU A 109 -18.89 -2.44 -8.87
CA LEU A 109 -17.46 -2.65 -8.58
C LEU A 109 -17.24 -3.62 -7.39
N ILE A 110 -18.13 -3.62 -6.40
CA ILE A 110 -18.01 -4.54 -5.24
C ILE A 110 -18.26 -5.97 -5.72
N ASP A 111 -19.26 -6.17 -6.57
CA ASP A 111 -19.58 -7.47 -7.14
C ASP A 111 -18.44 -7.98 -8.03
N GLU A 112 -17.89 -7.12 -8.88
CA GLU A 112 -16.69 -7.41 -9.70
C GLU A 112 -15.48 -7.79 -8.82
N CYS A 113 -15.24 -7.06 -7.72
CA CYS A 113 -14.16 -7.40 -6.79
C CYS A 113 -14.36 -8.78 -6.14
N ILE A 114 -15.59 -9.13 -5.76
CA ILE A 114 -15.92 -10.43 -5.14
C ILE A 114 -15.67 -11.57 -6.14
N GLU A 115 -16.04 -11.37 -7.40
CA GLU A 115 -15.83 -12.35 -8.48
C GLU A 115 -14.34 -12.54 -8.79
N ILE A 116 -13.60 -11.44 -9.00
CA ILE A 116 -12.15 -11.50 -9.30
C ILE A 116 -11.36 -12.19 -8.18
N LEU A 117 -11.77 -11.97 -6.93
CA LEU A 117 -11.12 -12.57 -5.76
C LEU A 117 -11.66 -13.97 -5.40
N GLY A 118 -12.72 -14.45 -6.06
CA GLY A 118 -13.34 -15.75 -5.80
C GLY A 118 -13.96 -15.87 -4.40
N LEU A 119 -14.59 -14.82 -3.89
CA LEU A 119 -15.10 -14.74 -2.51
C LEU A 119 -16.61 -15.06 -2.40
N GLU A 120 -17.21 -15.65 -3.43
CA GLU A 120 -18.66 -15.86 -3.56
C GLU A 120 -19.22 -16.79 -2.48
N ASP A 121 -18.43 -17.78 -2.05
CA ASP A 121 -18.86 -18.78 -1.07
C ASP A 121 -18.84 -18.27 0.38
N ILE A 122 -18.07 -17.21 0.65
CA ILE A 122 -17.83 -16.67 2.00
C ILE A 122 -18.45 -15.28 2.23
N THR A 123 -19.13 -14.73 1.21
CA THR A 123 -19.78 -13.41 1.25
C THR A 123 -21.25 -13.45 1.69
N LYS A 124 -21.77 -14.63 2.05
CA LYS A 124 -23.15 -14.85 2.52
C LYS A 124 -23.31 -14.65 4.03
#